data_AF-A0A969XKY5-F1
#
_entry.id   AF-A0A969XKY5-F1
#
_cell.length_a   1.000
_cell.length_b   1.000
_cell.length_c   1.000
_cell.angle_alpha   90.00
_cell.angle_beta   90.00
_cell.angle_gamma   90.00
#
_symmetry.space_group_name_H-M   'P 1'
#
loop_
_entity.id
_entity.type
_entity.pdbx_description
1 polymer ?
#
loop_
_entity_poly.entity_id
_entity_poly.type
_entity_poly.pdbx_seq_one_letter_code
_entity_poly.pdbx_strand_id
1 'polypeptide(L)'
;MIYTELFDRQAPDRIVRAGVVGVGHYATAVVTQSQYVRRLHVPAVADLDVEAAQKAFLRAGLSEDDIVVCDSRAEALAAIEAGRRAVVADAMLL
;
A
#
# COMPACT_ATOMS: atom_id res chain seq x y z
N MET A 1 4.03 -7.44 20.31
CA MET A 1 4.42 -6.03 20.10
C MET A 1 4.06 -5.26 21.37
N ILE A 2 4.93 -4.39 21.87
CA ILE A 2 4.74 -3.70 23.17
C ILE A 2 3.46 -2.84 23.24
N TYR A 3 2.88 -2.46 22.10
CA TYR A 3 1.69 -1.61 22.01
C TYR A 3 0.38 -2.35 21.71
N THR A 4 0.38 -3.68 21.60
CA THR A 4 -0.80 -4.45 21.19
C THR A 4 -2.00 -4.18 22.11
N GLU A 5 -1.80 -4.23 23.42
CA GLU A 5 -2.86 -3.99 24.42
C GLU A 5 -3.44 -2.56 24.35
N LEU A 6 -2.60 -1.57 24.05
CA LEU A 6 -3.04 -0.19 23.91
C LEU A 6 -3.95 -0.04 22.68
N PHE A 7 -3.57 -0.63 21.55
CA PHE A 7 -4.37 -0.57 20.32
C PHE A 7 -5.66 -1.37 20.42
N ASP A 8 -5.65 -2.51 21.11
CA ASP A 8 -6.84 -3.31 21.35
C ASP A 8 -7.89 -2.55 22.17
N ARG A 9 -7.46 -1.71 23.12
CA ARG A 9 -8.38 -0.91 23.96
C ARG A 9 -8.90 0.34 23.27
N GLN A 10 -8.07 1.00 22.46
CA GLN A 10 -8.40 2.31 21.88
C GLN A 10 -9.09 2.21 20.51
N ALA A 11 -8.78 1.17 19.73
CA ALA A 11 -9.28 1.04 18.36
C ALA A 11 -9.23 -0.42 17.89
N PRO A 12 -9.98 -1.34 18.52
CA PRO A 12 -9.88 -2.79 18.29
C PRO A 12 -10.08 -3.20 16.82
N ASP A 13 -10.95 -2.49 16.11
CA ASP A 13 -11.37 -2.80 14.74
C ASP A 13 -10.81 -1.83 13.69
N ARG A 14 -9.96 -0.87 14.09
CA ARG A 14 -9.45 0.13 13.14
C ARG A 14 -8.35 -0.44 12.29
N ILE A 15 -8.60 -0.50 10.98
CA ILE A 15 -7.59 -0.78 9.95
C ILE A 15 -7.02 0.55 9.46
N VAL A 16 -5.71 0.73 9.56
CA VAL A 16 -5.02 1.88 8.99
C VAL A 16 -4.78 1.62 7.51
N ARG A 17 -5.23 2.55 6.65
CA ARG A 17 -4.89 2.56 5.21
C ARG A 17 -3.81 3.62 5.00
N ALA A 18 -2.65 3.23 4.47
CA ALA A 18 -1.52 4.13 4.27
C ALA A 18 -1.07 4.11 2.81
N GLY A 19 -0.96 5.29 2.19
CA GLY A 19 -0.22 5.45 0.94
C GLY A 19 1.28 5.57 1.21
N VAL A 20 2.10 5.00 0.34
CA VAL A 20 3.57 5.08 0.46
C VAL A 20 4.12 5.88 -0.71
N VAL A 21 4.92 6.91 -0.44
CA VAL A 21 5.59 7.73 -1.46
C VAL A 21 7.08 7.41 -1.44
N GLY A 22 7.59 6.96 -2.59
CA GLY A 22 8.92 6.39 -2.75
C GLY A 22 8.95 4.90 -2.38
N VAL A 23 9.49 4.06 -3.27
CA VAL A 23 9.58 2.60 -3.11
C VAL A 23 11.03 2.09 -3.10
N GLY A 24 11.93 2.84 -2.46
CA GLY A 24 13.29 2.39 -2.17
C GLY A 24 13.34 1.16 -1.24
N HIS A 25 14.54 0.72 -0.86
CA HIS A 25 14.73 -0.49 -0.05
C HIS A 25 13.90 -0.50 1.25
N TYR A 26 13.83 0.64 1.94
CA TYR A 26 13.09 0.76 3.19
C TYR A 26 11.58 0.63 2.97
N ALA A 27 11.04 1.42 2.05
CA ALA A 27 9.61 1.41 1.75
C ALA A 27 9.14 0.07 1.20
N THR A 28 9.94 -0.59 0.34
CA THR A 28 9.65 -1.94 -0.13
C THR A 28 9.52 -2.92 1.05
N ALA A 29 10.40 -2.86 2.05
CA ALA A 29 10.30 -3.69 3.23
C ALA A 29 9.01 -3.42 4.05
N VAL A 30 8.57 -2.15 4.14
CA VAL A 30 7.30 -1.77 4.76
C VAL A 30 6.11 -2.35 3.99
N VAL A 31 6.10 -2.25 2.66
CA VAL A 31 5.07 -2.83 1.80
C VAL A 31 5.01 -4.35 1.97
N THR A 32 6.15 -5.04 1.98
CA THR A 32 6.23 -6.49 2.25
C THR A 32 5.69 -6.85 3.64
N GLN A 33 6.11 -6.13 4.69
CA GLN A 33 5.66 -6.39 6.05
C GLN A 33 4.15 -6.13 6.23
N SER A 34 3.58 -5.16 5.49
CA SER A 34 2.16 -4.85 5.59
C SER A 34 1.25 -6.05 5.30
N GLN A 35 1.69 -7.02 4.50
CA GLN A 35 0.93 -8.25 4.24
C GLN A 35 0.74 -9.14 5.48
N TYR A 36 1.57 -8.95 6.52
CA TYR A 36 1.55 -9.73 7.75
C TYR A 36 1.09 -8.92 8.97
N VAL A 37 0.87 -7.61 8.80
CA VAL A 37 0.41 -6.72 9.86
C VAL A 37 -1.11 -6.56 9.76
N ARG A 38 -1.85 -7.35 10.55
CA ARG A 38 -3.33 -7.44 10.51
C ARG A 38 -4.10 -6.12 10.47
N ARG A 39 -3.55 -5.02 11.02
CA ARG A 39 -4.23 -3.72 11.13
C ARG A 39 -3.63 -2.63 10.24
N LEU A 40 -2.74 -2.99 9.32
CA LEU A 40 -2.16 -2.08 8.34
C LEU A 40 -2.47 -2.59 6.94
N HIS A 41 -3.02 -1.71 6.11
CA HIS A 41 -3.23 -1.96 4.71
C HIS A 41 -2.51 -0.87 3.90
N VAL A 42 -1.71 -1.28 2.92
CA VAL A 42 -1.05 -0.37 1.98
C VAL A 42 -1.71 -0.52 0.62
N PRO A 43 -2.81 0.22 0.35
CA PRO A 43 -3.57 0.08 -0.89
C PRO A 43 -2.90 0.77 -2.08
N ALA A 44 -1.93 1.65 -1.85
CA ALA A 44 -1.33 2.44 -2.92
C ALA A 44 0.12 2.80 -2.65
N VAL A 45 0.91 2.84 -3.72
CA VAL A 45 2.27 3.41 -3.71
C VAL A 45 2.42 4.43 -4.84
N ALA A 46 3.24 5.45 -4.58
CA ALA A 46 3.65 6.44 -5.57
C ALA A 46 5.17 6.40 -5.73
N ASP A 47 5.67 6.31 -6.96
CA ASP A 47 7.09 6.48 -7.26
C ASP A 47 7.25 7.00 -8.70
N LEU A 48 8.27 7.81 -8.92
CA LEU A 48 8.61 8.31 -10.26
C LEU A 48 8.98 7.15 -11.21
N ASP A 49 9.52 6.06 -10.65
CA ASP A 49 9.74 4.80 -11.36
C ASP A 49 8.57 3.82 -11.11
N VAL A 50 7.63 3.82 -12.07
CA VAL A 50 6.42 2.97 -12.05
C VAL A 50 6.76 1.48 -12.05
N GLU A 51 7.88 1.08 -12.66
CA GLU A 51 8.32 -0.32 -12.68
C GLU A 51 8.84 -0.72 -11.29
N ALA A 52 9.61 0.15 -10.63
CA ALA A 52 10.04 -0.06 -9.25
C ALA A 52 8.84 -0.17 -8.30
N ALA A 53 7.83 0.68 -8.47
CA ALA A 53 6.60 0.67 -7.67
C ALA A 53 5.83 -0.65 -7.80
N GLN A 54 5.64 -1.16 -9.02
CA GLN A 54 5.04 -2.47 -9.25
C GLN A 54 5.87 -3.59 -8.60
N LYS A 55 7.19 -3.56 -8.78
CA LYS A 55 8.11 -4.53 -8.16
C LYS A 55 8.02 -4.55 -6.64
N ALA A 56 7.72 -3.43 -5.99
CA ALA A 56 7.53 -3.40 -4.54
C ALA A 56 6.35 -4.28 -4.08
N PHE A 57 5.23 -4.24 -4.80
CA PHE A 57 4.08 -5.11 -4.54
C PHE A 57 4.33 -6.56 -4.94
N LEU A 58 4.97 -6.81 -6.08
CA LEU A 58 5.33 -8.17 -6.49
C LEU A 58 6.26 -8.83 -5.46
N ARG A 59 7.25 -8.10 -4.95
CA ARG A 59 8.14 -8.56 -3.86
C ARG A 59 7.41 -8.77 -2.53
N ALA A 60 6.26 -8.13 -2.34
CA ALA A 60 5.38 -8.38 -1.20
C ALA A 60 4.55 -9.67 -1.36
N GLY A 61 4.65 -10.37 -2.50
CA GLY A 61 3.94 -11.61 -2.78
C GLY A 61 2.57 -11.41 -3.43
N LEU A 62 2.29 -10.21 -3.93
CA LEU A 62 1.07 -9.93 -4.69
C LEU A 62 1.22 -10.34 -6.15
N SER A 63 0.11 -10.70 -6.78
CA SER A 63 0.09 -11.03 -8.20
C SER A 63 0.04 -9.76 -9.06
N GLU A 64 0.38 -9.88 -10.35
CA GLU A 64 0.22 -8.78 -11.31
C GLU A 64 -1.25 -8.35 -11.44
N ASP A 65 -2.19 -9.29 -11.35
CA ASP A 65 -3.64 -9.01 -11.41
C ASP A 65 -4.15 -8.18 -10.22
N ASP A 66 -3.43 -8.20 -9.10
CA ASP A 66 -3.73 -7.38 -7.92
C ASP A 66 -3.27 -5.93 -8.07
N ILE A 67 -2.48 -5.60 -9.09
CA ILE A 67 -1.79 -4.31 -9.24
C ILE A 67 -2.39 -3.53 -10.42
N VAL A 68 -2.60 -2.23 -10.23
CA VAL A 68 -3.15 -1.34 -11.25
C VAL A 68 -2.31 -0.08 -11.31
N VAL A 69 -1.67 0.16 -12.46
CA VAL A 69 -1.07 1.45 -12.76
C VAL A 69 -2.18 2.44 -13.09
N CYS A 70 -2.18 3.58 -12.41
CA CYS A 70 -3.23 4.59 -12.47
C CYS A 70 -2.60 5.95 -12.83
N ASP A 71 -3.24 6.66 -13.75
CA ASP A 71 -2.80 8.00 -14.21
C ASP A 71 -3.68 9.12 -13.65
N SER A 72 -4.68 8.77 -12.84
CA SER A 72 -5.55 9.73 -12.16
C SER A 72 -5.95 9.28 -10.76
N ARG A 73 -6.35 10.25 -9.93
CA ARG A 73 -6.91 10.00 -8.61
C ARG A 73 -8.18 9.14 -8.67
N ALA A 74 -8.99 9.31 -9.71
CA ALA A 74 -10.21 8.53 -9.89
C ALA A 74 -9.92 7.05 -10.15
N GLU A 75 -8.93 6.75 -11.01
CA GLU A 75 -8.47 5.38 -11.25
C GLU A 75 -7.85 4.75 -10.02
N ALA A 76 -6.99 5.49 -9.31
CA ALA A 76 -6.39 5.03 -8.06
C ALA A 76 -7.48 4.67 -7.03
N LEU A 77 -8.46 5.55 -6.83
CA LEU A 77 -9.56 5.29 -5.90
C LEU A 77 -10.37 4.06 -6.32
N ALA A 78 -10.72 3.92 -7.61
CA ALA A 78 -11.46 2.77 -8.12
C ALA A 78 -10.69 1.45 -7.93
N ALA A 79 -9.37 1.45 -8.14
CA ALA A 79 -8.53 0.27 -7.87
C ALA A 79 -8.56 -0.10 -6.38
N ILE A 80 -8.42 0.89 -5.49
CA ILE A 80 -8.42 0.70 -4.03
C ILE A 80 -9.78 0.17 -3.52
N GLU A 81 -10.88 0.68 -4.06
CA GLU A 81 -12.23 0.21 -3.74
C GLU A 81 -12.50 -1.21 -4.24
N ALA A 82 -11.91 -1.59 -5.38
CA ALA A 82 -11.93 -2.94 -5.91
C ALA A 82 -11.00 -3.92 -5.15
N GLY A 83 -10.30 -3.47 -4.10
CA GLY A 83 -9.37 -4.30 -3.33
C GLY A 83 -8.02 -4.53 -4.03
N ARG A 84 -7.74 -3.80 -5.11
CA ARG A 84 -6.47 -3.83 -5.84
C ARG A 84 -5.51 -2.76 -5.31
N ARG A 85 -4.26 -2.87 -5.75
CA ARG A 85 -3.14 -2.01 -5.35
C ARG A 85 -2.90 -0.96 -6.43
N ALA A 86 -3.08 0.30 -6.09
CA ALA A 86 -2.82 1.40 -7.00
C ALA A 86 -1.32 1.73 -7.04
N VAL A 87 -0.78 1.88 -8.25
CA VAL A 87 0.55 2.44 -8.50
C VAL A 87 0.36 3.73 -9.27
N VAL A 88 0.94 4.83 -8.79
CA VAL A 88 0.90 6.14 -9.45
C VAL A 88 2.29 6.72 -9.61
N ALA A 89 2.52 7.50 -10.67
CA ALA A 89 3.79 8.22 -10.86
C ALA A 89 3.83 9.55 -10.08
N ASP A 90 2.67 10.18 -9.87
CA ASP A 90 2.51 11.43 -9.13
C ASP A 90 1.90 11.16 -7.75
N ALA A 91 2.65 11.50 -6.70
CA ALA A 91 2.22 11.36 -5.31
C ALA A 91 0.97 12.18 -4.97
N MET A 92 0.66 13.24 -5.73
CA MET A 92 -0.54 14.06 -5.53
C MET A 92 -1.84 13.35 -5.95
N LEU A 93 -1.74 12.16 -6.55
CA LEU A 93 -2.89 11.33 -6.91
C LEU A 93 -3.39 10.44 -5.76
N LEU A 94 -2.64 10.34 -4.65
CA LEU A 94 -2.98 9.54 -3.47
C LEU A 94 -3.83 10.27 -2.42
#